data_AF-A0AAN9VV30-F1
#
_entry.id   AF-A0AAN9VV30-F1
#
_cell.length_a   1.000
_cell.length_b   1.000
_cell.length_c   1.000
_cell.angle_alpha   90.00
_cell.angle_beta   90.00
_cell.angle_gamma   90.00
#
_symmetry.space_group_name_H-M   'P 1'
#
loop_
_entity.id
_entity.type
_entity.pdbx_description
1 polymer ?
#
loop_
_entity_poly.entity_id
_entity_poly.type
_entity_poly.pdbx_seq_one_letter_code
_entity_poly.pdbx_strand_id
1 'polypeptide(L)'
;MDENSKRKLPNWLLDLQSGHKASLPQLEFCGSVIYSNMLGECGFACEEILEENSHLDEIILGFDTEWPVTYRSNESSSSRTSLIQICAQKEKCYLFHVNNLRRLPLAMIHLMEHPKTKLVGVNIASDLWKLGRDFDISVKSIIETKVIDLGKYANEVLQCSQNWSLAGLVLHVLKMDINKDITVRKSNWTVYNLSQKQKKYAATDAFAAYVLYLRLKQQEKKEDNGSFC
;
A
#
# COMPACT_ATOMS: atom_id res chain seq x y z
N MET A 1 -28.75 22.61 20.86
CA MET A 1 -27.67 23.06 19.97
C MET A 1 -27.24 21.85 19.14
N ASP A 2 -27.80 21.82 17.93
CA ASP A 2 -27.49 21.06 16.72
C ASP A 2 -27.25 19.54 16.75
N GLU A 3 -28.37 18.82 16.88
CA GLU A 3 -28.57 17.50 16.26
C GLU A 3 -28.83 17.64 14.74
N ASN A 4 -27.84 18.00 13.90
CA ASN A 4 -27.92 17.66 12.46
C ASN A 4 -26.66 17.88 11.60
N SER A 5 -25.44 17.66 12.11
CA SER A 5 -24.29 17.54 11.20
C SER A 5 -24.22 16.14 10.58
N LYS A 6 -25.20 15.80 9.73
CA LYS A 6 -25.01 14.68 8.79
C LYS A 6 -23.85 15.08 7.89
N ARG A 7 -22.70 14.40 8.03
CA ARG A 7 -21.53 14.59 7.15
C ARG A 7 -22.00 14.56 5.70
N LYS A 8 -21.96 15.72 5.03
CA LYS A 8 -22.22 15.80 3.60
C LYS A 8 -21.08 15.09 2.89
N LEU A 9 -21.42 14.16 2.01
CA LEU A 9 -20.43 13.56 1.12
C LEU A 9 -19.80 14.69 0.28
N PRO A 10 -18.48 14.69 0.08
CA PRO A 10 -17.84 15.69 -0.77
C PRO A 10 -18.49 15.73 -2.16
N ASN A 11 -18.61 16.91 -2.77
CA ASN A 11 -19.28 17.07 -4.07
C ASN A 11 -18.72 16.12 -5.14
N TRP A 12 -17.40 15.88 -5.15
CA TRP A 12 -16.78 14.95 -6.08
C TRP A 12 -17.27 13.49 -5.90
N LEU A 13 -17.65 13.08 -4.68
CA LEU A 13 -18.22 11.76 -4.40
C LEU A 13 -19.68 11.66 -4.84
N LEU A 14 -20.42 12.77 -4.78
CA LEU A 14 -21.78 12.87 -5.33
C LEU A 14 -21.76 12.80 -6.86
N ASP A 15 -20.79 13.47 -7.49
CA ASP A 15 -20.57 13.43 -8.95
C ASP A 15 -20.27 11.99 -9.42
N LEU A 16 -19.58 11.19 -8.61
CA LEU A 16 -19.31 9.78 -8.89
C LEU A 16 -20.51 8.85 -8.72
N GLN A 17 -21.39 9.13 -7.76
CA GLN A 17 -22.62 8.36 -7.53
C GLN A 17 -23.67 8.59 -8.62
N SER A 18 -23.54 9.66 -9.41
CA SER A 18 -24.42 9.99 -10.54
C SER A 18 -24.27 9.11 -11.80
N GLY A 19 -23.43 8.06 -11.76
CA GLY A 19 -23.31 7.06 -12.85
C GLY A 19 -22.00 7.09 -13.64
N HIS A 20 -21.03 7.95 -13.29
CA HIS A 20 -19.77 8.14 -14.03
C HIS A 20 -18.66 7.12 -13.70
N LYS A 21 -18.89 6.17 -12.78
CA LYS A 21 -17.84 5.21 -12.38
C LYS A 21 -17.49 4.19 -13.49
N ALA A 22 -18.44 3.87 -14.37
CA ALA A 22 -18.27 2.84 -15.40
C ALA A 22 -17.36 3.25 -16.58
N SER A 23 -16.99 4.54 -16.71
CA SER A 23 -16.15 5.05 -17.81
C SER A 23 -14.72 5.38 -17.42
N LEU A 24 -14.34 5.24 -16.15
CA LEU A 24 -12.99 5.56 -15.70
C LEU A 24 -11.99 4.46 -16.09
N PRO A 25 -10.77 4.83 -16.52
CA PRO A 25 -9.72 3.85 -16.76
C PRO A 25 -9.38 3.10 -15.47
N GLN A 26 -9.14 1.80 -15.59
CA GLN A 26 -8.72 0.96 -14.47
C GLN A 26 -7.23 1.15 -14.20
N LEU A 27 -6.88 1.43 -12.95
CA LEU A 27 -5.51 1.38 -12.47
C LEU A 27 -5.11 -0.08 -12.34
N GLU A 28 -4.08 -0.45 -13.09
CA GLU A 28 -3.52 -1.79 -13.08
C GLU A 28 -2.00 -1.71 -13.15
N PHE A 29 -1.31 -2.55 -12.38
CA PHE A 29 0.14 -2.68 -12.51
C PHE A 29 0.47 -3.51 -13.75
N CYS A 30 1.17 -2.92 -14.72
CA CYS A 30 1.54 -3.58 -16.00
C CYS A 30 3.03 -3.92 -16.11
N GLY A 31 3.80 -3.72 -15.04
CA GLY A 31 5.22 -4.05 -14.99
C GLY A 31 5.50 -5.50 -14.64
N SER A 32 6.75 -5.77 -14.31
CA SER A 32 7.25 -7.08 -13.91
C SER A 32 6.92 -7.35 -12.44
N VAL A 33 6.34 -8.52 -12.18
CA VAL A 33 6.08 -9.01 -10.82
C VAL A 33 7.18 -9.99 -10.42
N ILE A 34 8.00 -9.61 -9.45
CA ILE A 34 9.01 -10.48 -8.86
C ILE A 34 8.36 -11.20 -7.67
N TYR A 35 8.14 -12.51 -7.81
CA TYR A 35 7.47 -13.31 -6.79
C TYR A 35 8.50 -14.22 -6.11
N SER A 36 8.60 -14.11 -4.79
CA SER A 36 9.56 -14.86 -3.97
C SER A 36 8.83 -15.56 -2.82
N ASN A 37 9.14 -16.83 -2.60
CA ASN A 37 8.51 -17.63 -1.52
C ASN A 37 9.52 -18.37 -0.64
N MET A 38 10.81 -18.27 -0.96
CA MET A 38 11.90 -18.80 -0.13
C MET A 38 12.62 -17.67 0.62
N LEU A 39 13.10 -17.96 1.83
CA LEU A 39 13.78 -16.97 2.68
C LEU A 39 14.96 -16.28 1.96
N GLY A 40 15.77 -17.05 1.24
CA GLY A 40 16.92 -16.54 0.48
C GLY A 40 16.51 -15.63 -0.68
N GLU A 41 15.53 -16.05 -1.48
CA GLU A 41 15.00 -15.23 -2.59
C GLU A 41 14.42 -13.91 -2.10
N CYS A 42 13.63 -13.96 -1.02
CA CYS A 42 13.10 -12.76 -0.40
C CYS A 42 14.21 -11.82 0.09
N GLY A 43 15.31 -12.38 0.61
CA GLY A 43 16.50 -11.61 1.02
C GLY A 43 17.16 -10.92 -0.18
N PHE A 44 17.49 -11.67 -1.23
CA PHE A 44 18.11 -11.13 -2.44
C PHE A 44 17.24 -10.07 -3.11
N ALA A 45 15.93 -10.27 -3.18
CA ALA A 45 15.02 -9.26 -3.73
C ALA A 45 15.02 -7.95 -2.92
N CYS A 46 15.22 -8.00 -1.60
CA CYS A 46 15.33 -6.79 -0.77
C CYS A 46 16.65 -6.04 -1.03
N GLU A 47 17.75 -6.77 -1.19
CA GLU A 47 19.05 -6.20 -1.54
C GLU A 47 19.02 -5.57 -2.95
N GLU A 48 18.41 -6.26 -3.92
CA GLU A 48 18.20 -5.75 -5.28
C GLU A 48 17.43 -4.41 -5.27
N ILE A 49 16.36 -4.29 -4.47
CA ILE A 49 15.62 -3.02 -4.33
C ILE A 49 16.56 -1.90 -3.85
N LEU A 50 17.44 -2.15 -2.88
CA LEU A 50 18.36 -1.12 -2.38
C LEU A 50 19.43 -0.77 -3.42
N GLU A 51 20.00 -1.76 -4.10
CA GLU A 51 21.04 -1.57 -5.10
C GLU A 51 20.54 -0.78 -6.30
N GLU A 52 19.40 -1.19 -6.89
CA GLU A 52 18.80 -0.52 -8.05
C GLU A 52 18.42 0.95 -7.77
N ASN A 53 18.09 1.26 -6.52
CA ASN A 53 17.62 2.59 -6.10
C ASN A 53 18.68 3.37 -5.30
N SER A 54 19.91 2.89 -5.23
CA SER A 54 21.00 3.46 -4.41
C SER A 54 21.36 4.91 -4.77
N HIS A 55 21.15 5.28 -6.04
CA HIS A 55 21.39 6.60 -6.61
C HIS A 55 20.36 7.66 -6.20
N LEU A 56 19.22 7.26 -5.60
CA LEU A 56 18.20 8.17 -5.13
C LEU A 56 18.53 8.71 -3.74
N ASP A 57 18.08 9.93 -3.43
CA ASP A 57 18.14 10.48 -2.06
C ASP A 57 17.09 9.84 -1.15
N GLU A 58 15.91 9.55 -1.72
CA GLU A 58 14.78 8.91 -1.04
C GLU A 58 14.25 7.76 -1.92
N ILE A 59 14.08 6.59 -1.31
CA ILE A 59 13.58 5.36 -1.94
C ILE A 59 12.15 5.14 -1.43
N ILE A 60 11.18 5.39 -2.30
CA ILE A 60 9.76 5.24 -1.97
C ILE A 60 9.34 3.80 -2.20
N LEU A 61 8.76 3.19 -1.17
CA LEU A 61 8.27 1.83 -1.16
C LEU A 61 6.76 1.83 -0.98
N GLY A 62 6.00 1.72 -2.08
CA GLY A 62 4.57 1.43 -2.01
C GLY A 62 4.38 0.08 -1.36
N PHE A 63 3.65 0.03 -0.25
CA PHE A 63 3.60 -1.14 0.63
C PHE A 63 2.16 -1.53 0.94
N ASP A 64 1.89 -2.83 0.90
CA ASP A 64 0.64 -3.43 1.37
C ASP A 64 0.87 -4.89 1.81
N THR A 65 -0.09 -5.49 2.51
CA THR A 65 -0.01 -6.88 2.98
C THR A 65 -1.34 -7.61 2.85
N GLU A 66 -1.29 -8.94 2.68
CA GLU A 66 -2.49 -9.78 2.58
C GLU A 66 -2.43 -11.01 3.49
N TRP A 67 -3.59 -11.42 3.99
CA TRP A 67 -3.80 -12.60 4.82
C TRP A 67 -5.19 -13.21 4.56
N PRO A 68 -5.37 -14.53 4.75
CA PRO A 68 -6.67 -15.16 4.55
C PRO A 68 -7.68 -14.63 5.57
N VAL A 69 -8.90 -14.35 5.11
CA VAL A 69 -9.99 -13.88 5.97
C VAL A 69 -10.49 -15.03 6.85
N THR A 70 -10.49 -14.84 8.18
CA THR A 70 -11.08 -15.79 9.14
C THR A 70 -12.50 -15.36 9.50
N TYR A 71 -13.45 -16.29 9.35
CA TYR A 71 -14.87 -16.07 9.68
C TYR A 71 -15.29 -16.74 11.00
N ARG A 72 -14.35 -17.34 11.75
CA ARG A 72 -14.66 -18.04 12.99
C ARG A 72 -14.77 -17.04 14.14
N SER A 73 -15.99 -16.86 14.65
CA SER A 73 -16.36 -15.97 15.76
C SER A 73 -15.59 -16.18 17.07
N ASN A 74 -14.85 -17.29 17.19
CA ASN A 74 -14.20 -17.73 18.44
C ASN A 74 -12.66 -17.69 18.35
N GLU A 75 -12.08 -17.32 17.21
CA GLU A 75 -10.64 -17.07 17.08
C GLU A 75 -10.39 -15.57 17.22
N SER A 76 -9.92 -15.16 18.41
CA SER A 76 -9.63 -13.76 18.74
C SER A 76 -8.42 -13.16 18.01
N SER A 77 -7.80 -13.90 17.08
CA SER A 77 -6.64 -13.47 16.30
C SER A 77 -6.87 -13.67 14.80
N SER A 78 -6.72 -12.60 14.02
CA SER A 78 -6.62 -12.67 12.55
C SER A 78 -5.57 -13.69 12.13
N SER A 79 -5.77 -14.40 11.02
CA SER A 79 -4.72 -15.22 10.40
C SER A 79 -3.42 -14.46 10.22
N ARG A 80 -2.30 -15.16 10.30
CA ARG A 80 -0.96 -14.62 10.06
C ARG A 80 -0.86 -13.95 8.68
N THR A 81 -0.09 -12.88 8.56
CA THR A 81 0.25 -12.29 7.25
C THR A 81 0.87 -13.34 6.33
N SER A 82 0.31 -13.46 5.13
CA SER A 82 0.73 -14.43 4.14
C SER A 82 1.56 -13.79 3.03
N LEU A 83 1.29 -12.53 2.68
CA LEU A 83 1.95 -11.83 1.58
C LEU A 83 2.34 -10.42 2.01
N ILE A 84 3.53 -9.98 1.62
CA ILE A 84 3.99 -8.60 1.70
C ILE A 84 4.23 -8.12 0.26
N GLN A 85 3.77 -6.92 -0.07
CA GLN A 85 3.93 -6.33 -1.40
C GLN A 85 4.77 -5.05 -1.31
N ILE A 86 5.74 -4.90 -2.20
CA ILE A 86 6.57 -3.70 -2.28
C ILE A 86 6.72 -3.26 -3.73
N CYS A 87 6.35 -2.02 -4.04
CA CYS A 87 6.59 -1.39 -5.33
C CYS A 87 7.52 -0.19 -5.12
N ALA A 88 8.74 -0.28 -5.67
CA ALA A 88 9.75 0.79 -5.57
C ALA A 88 9.88 1.61 -6.85
N GLN A 89 9.38 1.09 -7.97
CA GLN A 89 9.51 1.64 -9.32
C GLN A 89 8.22 1.37 -10.11
N LYS A 90 7.98 2.10 -11.20
CA LYS A 90 6.73 1.92 -11.98
C LYS A 90 6.71 0.60 -12.74
N GLU A 91 7.87 0.05 -13.03
CA GLU A 91 8.08 -1.10 -13.89
C GLU A 91 8.24 -2.41 -13.10
N LYS A 92 8.38 -2.35 -11.77
CA LYS A 92 8.74 -3.52 -10.94
C LYS A 92 8.02 -3.52 -9.59
N CYS A 93 7.37 -4.64 -9.27
CA CYS A 93 6.70 -4.87 -8.00
C CYS A 93 7.06 -6.24 -7.44
N TYR A 94 7.33 -6.30 -6.14
CA TYR A 94 7.83 -7.45 -5.43
C TYR A 94 6.74 -8.03 -4.55
N LEU A 95 6.52 -9.34 -4.66
CA LEU A 95 5.55 -10.09 -3.88
C LEU A 95 6.28 -11.14 -3.05
N PHE A 96 6.42 -10.87 -1.76
CA PHE A 96 7.06 -11.75 -0.80
C PHE A 96 6.00 -12.63 -0.15
N HIS A 97 5.89 -13.87 -0.60
CA HIS A 97 4.92 -14.83 -0.08
C HIS A 97 5.48 -15.49 1.19
N VAL A 98 5.25 -14.82 2.31
CA VAL A 98 5.84 -15.11 3.62
C VAL A 98 5.09 -16.17 4.44
N ASN A 99 3.97 -16.70 3.95
CA ASN A 99 3.11 -17.65 4.66
C ASN A 99 3.87 -18.83 5.28
N ASN A 100 4.83 -19.39 4.53
CA ASN A 100 5.61 -20.57 4.93
C ASN A 100 6.94 -20.20 5.61
N LEU A 101 7.26 -18.91 5.75
CA LEU A 101 8.49 -18.46 6.38
C LEU A 101 8.29 -18.41 7.90
N ARG A 102 9.24 -18.98 8.66
CA ARG A 102 9.21 -18.88 10.13
C ARG A 102 9.49 -17.45 10.60
N ARG A 103 10.38 -16.75 9.91
CA ARG A 103 10.82 -15.37 10.16
C ARG A 103 10.91 -14.59 8.86
N LEU A 104 10.91 -13.25 8.92
CA LEU A 104 11.26 -12.43 7.76
C LEU A 104 12.78 -12.47 7.50
N PRO A 105 13.23 -12.28 6.25
CA PRO A 105 14.64 -12.05 5.96
C PRO A 105 15.16 -10.81 6.67
N LEU A 106 16.38 -10.87 7.22
CA LEU A 106 17.01 -9.70 7.85
C LEU A 106 17.16 -8.54 6.86
N ALA A 107 17.45 -8.85 5.59
CA ALA A 107 17.52 -7.85 4.51
C ALA A 107 16.19 -7.10 4.31
N MET A 108 15.04 -7.72 4.57
CA MET A 108 13.74 -7.04 4.51
C MET A 108 13.57 -6.03 5.65
N ILE A 109 13.99 -6.40 6.86
CA ILE A 109 13.98 -5.48 8.01
C ILE A 109 14.92 -4.31 7.72
N HIS A 110 16.12 -4.60 7.22
CA HIS A 110 17.10 -3.59 6.81
C HIS A 110 16.55 -2.65 5.73
N LEU A 111 15.88 -3.18 4.69
CA LEU A 111 15.20 -2.39 3.66
C LEU A 111 14.17 -1.44 4.29
N MET A 112 13.31 -1.94 5.20
CA MET A 112 12.29 -1.12 5.83
C MET A 112 12.85 -0.05 6.78
N GLU A 113 14.03 -0.29 7.38
CA GLU A 113 14.70 0.64 8.30
C GLU A 113 15.72 1.56 7.62
N HIS A 114 16.07 1.30 6.36
CA HIS A 114 17.15 1.96 5.65
C HIS A 114 17.00 3.50 5.70
N PRO A 115 18.08 4.28 5.90
CA PRO A 115 18.00 5.74 6.06
C PRO A 115 17.26 6.45 4.92
N LYS A 116 17.42 5.96 3.69
CA LYS A 116 16.79 6.52 2.50
C LYS A 116 15.35 6.04 2.26
N THR A 117 14.85 5.01 2.94
CA THR A 117 13.55 4.42 2.58
C THR A 117 12.39 5.13 3.26
N LYS A 118 11.27 5.22 2.53
CA LYS A 118 9.96 5.62 3.02
C LYS A 118 8.92 4.60 2.58
N LEU A 119 8.15 4.09 3.53
CA LEU A 119 7.06 3.17 3.26
C LEU A 119 5.77 3.98 3.14
N VAL A 120 5.07 3.82 2.01
CA VAL A 120 3.86 4.58 1.69
C VAL A 120 2.69 3.63 1.49
N GLY A 121 1.55 3.95 2.10
CA GLY A 121 0.35 3.11 2.06
C GLY A 121 -0.80 3.75 2.83
N VAL A 122 -2.00 3.17 2.77
CA VAL A 122 -3.16 3.62 3.54
C VAL A 122 -3.30 2.73 4.77
N ASN A 123 -3.29 3.32 5.98
CA ASN A 123 -3.35 2.60 7.26
C ASN A 123 -2.18 1.62 7.48
N ILE A 124 -1.04 1.87 6.85
CA ILE A 124 0.15 1.01 6.84
C ILE A 124 0.72 0.70 8.24
N ALA A 125 0.57 1.61 9.21
CA ALA A 125 1.02 1.36 10.57
C ALA A 125 0.32 0.14 11.20
N SER A 126 -0.96 -0.09 10.87
CA SER A 126 -1.70 -1.27 11.33
C SER A 126 -1.12 -2.56 10.75
N ASP A 127 -0.73 -2.54 9.48
CA ASP A 127 -0.11 -3.68 8.80
C ASP A 127 1.27 -3.99 9.38
N LEU A 128 2.07 -2.96 9.67
CA LEU A 128 3.36 -3.11 10.32
C LEU A 128 3.23 -3.66 11.75
N TRP A 129 2.30 -3.16 12.57
CA TRP A 129 2.05 -3.74 13.90
C TRP A 129 1.64 -5.21 13.84
N LYS A 130 0.82 -5.56 12.84
CA LYS A 130 0.44 -6.94 12.56
C LYS A 130 1.67 -7.78 12.17
N LEU A 131 2.52 -7.31 11.27
CA LEU A 131 3.77 -7.98 10.93
C LEU A 131 4.69 -8.16 12.14
N GLY A 132 4.78 -7.14 13.01
CA GLY A 132 5.51 -7.18 14.27
C GLY A 132 5.10 -8.35 15.14
N ARG A 133 3.79 -8.51 15.35
CA ARG A 133 3.22 -9.64 16.10
C ARG A 133 3.42 -10.98 15.38
N ASP A 134 3.18 -11.01 14.06
CA ASP A 134 3.12 -12.24 13.28
C ASP A 134 4.51 -12.85 12.99
N PHE A 135 5.58 -12.05 13.06
CA PHE A 135 6.96 -12.47 12.80
C PHE A 135 7.94 -12.16 13.94
N ASP A 136 7.44 -11.69 15.09
CA ASP A 136 8.23 -11.34 16.27
C ASP A 136 9.34 -10.32 15.95
N ILE A 137 8.95 -9.19 15.33
CA ILE A 137 9.85 -8.10 14.97
C ILE A 137 9.41 -6.79 15.63
N SER A 138 10.37 -5.96 16.04
CA SER A 138 10.09 -4.61 16.52
C SER A 138 9.86 -3.68 15.33
N VAL A 139 8.66 -3.09 15.24
CA VAL A 139 8.30 -2.17 14.14
C VAL A 139 8.13 -0.72 14.58
N LYS A 140 8.26 -0.43 15.89
CA LYS A 140 7.99 0.89 16.45
C LYS A 140 8.83 1.98 15.75
N SER A 141 10.14 1.76 15.64
CA SER A 141 11.07 2.68 14.98
C SER A 141 10.72 2.88 13.49
N ILE A 142 10.36 1.80 12.79
CA ILE A 142 9.94 1.86 11.38
C ILE A 142 8.70 2.74 11.24
N ILE A 143 7.69 2.52 12.08
CA ILE A 143 6.43 3.26 12.05
C ILE A 143 6.66 4.74 12.36
N GLU A 144 7.52 5.06 13.32
CA GLU A 144 7.76 6.45 13.74
C GLU A 144 8.63 7.24 12.74
N THR A 145 9.49 6.57 11.95
CA THR A 145 10.52 7.27 11.15
C THR A 145 10.42 7.05 9.63
N LYS A 146 9.76 5.98 9.19
CA LYS A 146 9.76 5.53 7.78
C LYS A 146 8.39 5.59 7.13
N VAL A 147 7.31 5.57 7.90
CA VAL A 147 5.95 5.52 7.37
C VAL A 147 5.47 6.90 6.93
N ILE A 148 4.86 6.94 5.74
CA ILE A 148 3.99 8.02 5.28
C ILE A 148 2.61 7.43 5.04
N ASP A 149 1.66 7.74 5.91
CA ASP A 149 0.26 7.34 5.72
C ASP A 149 -0.39 8.22 4.66
N LEU A 150 -0.80 7.63 3.54
CA LEU A 150 -1.34 8.34 2.40
C LEU A 150 -2.69 9.01 2.70
N GLY A 151 -3.47 8.49 3.65
CA GLY A 151 -4.72 9.14 4.05
C GLY A 151 -4.46 10.46 4.77
N LYS A 152 -3.48 10.46 5.69
CA LYS A 152 -3.04 11.68 6.38
C LYS A 152 -2.36 12.66 5.42
N TYR A 153 -1.41 12.16 4.64
CA TYR A 153 -0.67 12.98 3.69
C TYR A 153 -1.58 13.62 2.63
N ALA A 154 -2.59 12.89 2.13
CA ALA A 154 -3.57 13.46 1.22
C ALA A 154 -4.44 14.55 1.88
N ASN A 155 -4.81 14.40 3.15
CA ASN A 155 -5.55 15.45 3.87
C ASN A 155 -4.74 16.74 4.01
N GLU A 156 -3.43 16.61 4.28
CA GLU A 156 -2.50 17.74 4.35
C GLU A 156 -2.37 18.43 2.97
N VAL A 157 -1.99 17.68 1.94
CA VAL A 157 -1.76 18.22 0.58
C VAL A 157 -3.04 18.76 -0.06
N LEU A 158 -4.19 18.09 0.12
CA LEU A 158 -5.46 18.51 -0.47
C LEU A 158 -6.25 19.48 0.43
N GLN A 159 -5.69 19.86 1.58
CA GLN A 159 -6.30 20.76 2.56
C GLN A 159 -7.73 20.34 2.93
N CYS A 160 -7.93 19.06 3.23
CA CYS A 160 -9.23 18.48 3.53
C CYS A 160 -9.18 17.54 4.74
N SER A 161 -10.35 17.10 5.21
CA SER A 161 -10.46 16.17 6.35
C SER A 161 -11.39 15.01 5.99
N GLN A 162 -10.84 14.01 5.28
CA GLN A 162 -11.57 12.82 4.85
C GLN A 162 -10.96 11.54 5.41
N ASN A 163 -11.80 10.50 5.52
CA ASN A 163 -11.36 9.14 5.81
C ASN A 163 -11.11 8.41 4.50
N TRP A 164 -9.87 8.46 4.03
CA TRP A 164 -9.48 7.91 2.74
C TRP A 164 -9.31 6.39 2.79
N SER A 165 -9.84 5.72 1.77
CA SER A 165 -9.40 4.37 1.38
C SER A 165 -8.43 4.48 0.20
N LEU A 166 -7.64 3.44 -0.06
CA LEU A 166 -6.78 3.39 -1.25
C LEU A 166 -7.58 3.64 -2.53
N ALA A 167 -8.72 2.96 -2.69
CA ALA A 167 -9.60 3.18 -3.84
C ALA A 167 -10.17 4.60 -3.91
N GLY A 168 -10.51 5.19 -2.75
CA GLY A 168 -10.96 6.58 -2.69
C GLY A 168 -9.88 7.57 -3.13
N LEU A 169 -8.62 7.33 -2.76
CA LEU A 169 -7.49 8.14 -3.20
C LEU A 169 -7.18 7.95 -4.68
N VAL A 170 -7.14 6.71 -5.17
CA VAL A 170 -6.95 6.42 -6.61
C VAL A 170 -8.00 7.18 -7.42
N LEU A 171 -9.25 7.14 -6.98
CA LEU A 171 -10.35 7.85 -7.60
C LEU A 171 -10.20 9.37 -7.55
N HIS A 172 -9.87 9.90 -6.39
CA HIS A 172 -9.80 11.35 -6.20
C HIS A 172 -8.56 11.98 -6.84
N VAL A 173 -7.39 11.37 -6.64
CA VAL A 173 -6.08 11.92 -6.98
C VAL A 173 -5.63 11.51 -8.39
N LEU A 174 -5.90 10.26 -8.80
CA LEU A 174 -5.50 9.76 -10.11
C LEU A 174 -6.61 9.84 -11.16
N LYS A 175 -7.87 10.03 -10.75
CA LYS A 175 -9.06 9.99 -11.62
C LYS A 175 -9.19 8.63 -12.34
N MET A 176 -8.85 7.56 -11.63
CA MET A 176 -8.93 6.18 -12.09
C MET A 176 -9.78 5.36 -11.12
N ASP A 177 -10.29 4.20 -11.54
CA ASP A 177 -10.83 3.22 -10.60
C ASP A 177 -9.81 2.12 -10.37
N ILE A 178 -9.86 1.45 -9.22
CA ILE A 178 -9.01 0.30 -8.92
C ILE A 178 -9.90 -0.91 -8.69
N ASN A 179 -9.63 -1.99 -9.43
CA ASN A 179 -10.43 -3.20 -9.33
C ASN A 179 -10.21 -3.86 -7.96
N LYS A 180 -11.22 -3.72 -7.08
CA LYS A 180 -11.25 -4.37 -5.77
C LYS A 180 -12.10 -5.64 -5.80
N ASP A 181 -11.82 -6.54 -6.76
CA ASP A 181 -12.49 -7.84 -6.89
C ASP A 181 -12.50 -8.54 -5.52
N ILE A 182 -13.69 -8.58 -4.92
CA ILE A 182 -13.88 -9.08 -3.58
C ILE A 182 -13.55 -10.58 -3.47
N THR A 183 -13.66 -11.30 -4.59
CA THR A 183 -13.34 -12.74 -4.65
C THR A 183 -11.84 -12.96 -4.56
N VAL A 184 -11.03 -12.08 -5.16
CA VAL A 184 -9.57 -12.12 -5.06
C VAL A 184 -9.11 -11.58 -3.71
N ARG A 185 -9.62 -10.43 -3.28
CA ARG A 185 -9.25 -9.81 -1.98
C ARG A 185 -9.48 -10.76 -0.81
N LYS A 186 -10.62 -11.46 -0.80
CA LYS A 186 -10.98 -12.42 0.25
C LYS A 186 -10.56 -13.86 -0.07
N SER A 187 -9.72 -14.06 -1.09
CA SER A 187 -9.26 -15.40 -1.48
C SER A 187 -8.33 -16.01 -0.43
N ASN A 188 -8.00 -17.29 -0.62
CA ASN A 188 -7.01 -17.92 0.21
C ASN A 188 -5.59 -17.47 -0.21
N TRP A 189 -4.98 -16.62 0.62
CA TRP A 189 -3.60 -16.13 0.44
C TRP A 189 -2.52 -17.11 0.90
N THR A 190 -2.88 -18.27 1.47
CA THR A 190 -1.92 -19.30 1.93
C THR A 190 -1.65 -20.39 0.89
N VAL A 191 -2.27 -20.31 -0.30
CA VAL A 191 -2.16 -21.35 -1.33
C VAL A 191 -0.73 -21.50 -1.82
N TYR A 192 -0.27 -22.73 -2.03
CA TYR A 192 1.04 -22.97 -2.62
C TYR A 192 1.07 -22.42 -4.04
N ASN A 193 1.75 -21.28 -4.21
CA ASN A 193 1.74 -20.41 -5.39
C ASN A 193 0.44 -19.63 -5.62
N LEU A 194 0.57 -18.31 -5.60
CA LEU A 194 -0.52 -17.40 -5.91
C LEU A 194 -0.89 -17.48 -7.40
N SER A 195 -2.19 -17.41 -7.67
CA SER A 195 -2.72 -17.27 -9.02
C SER A 195 -2.30 -15.95 -9.68
N GLN A 196 -2.35 -15.87 -11.01
CA GLN A 196 -2.04 -14.62 -11.71
C GLN A 196 -2.98 -13.48 -11.29
N LYS A 197 -4.26 -13.77 -11.00
CA LYS A 197 -5.21 -12.77 -10.49
C LYS A 197 -4.79 -12.22 -9.13
N GLN A 198 -4.38 -13.09 -8.20
CA GLN A 198 -3.86 -12.68 -6.88
C GLN A 198 -2.58 -11.85 -7.01
N LYS A 199 -1.64 -12.29 -7.85
CA LYS A 199 -0.38 -11.55 -8.09
C LYS A 199 -0.64 -10.16 -8.67
N LYS A 200 -1.49 -10.08 -9.70
CA LYS A 200 -1.87 -8.81 -10.34
C LYS A 200 -2.58 -7.88 -9.36
N TYR A 201 -3.52 -8.41 -8.58
CA TYR A 201 -4.22 -7.65 -7.54
C TYR A 201 -3.25 -7.05 -6.51
N ALA A 202 -2.44 -7.90 -5.89
CA ALA A 202 -1.53 -7.51 -4.82
C ALA A 202 -0.45 -6.54 -5.34
N ALA A 203 0.08 -6.77 -6.55
CA ALA A 203 1.03 -5.86 -7.17
C ALA A 203 0.40 -4.49 -7.50
N THR A 204 -0.88 -4.47 -7.90
CA THR A 204 -1.60 -3.23 -8.20
C THR A 204 -1.84 -2.40 -6.94
N ASP A 205 -2.08 -3.02 -5.79
CA ASP A 205 -2.29 -2.30 -4.53
C ASP A 205 -1.03 -1.59 -4.03
N ALA A 206 0.11 -2.27 -4.01
CA ALA A 206 1.40 -1.64 -3.70
C ALA A 206 1.78 -0.55 -4.73
N PHE A 207 1.55 -0.82 -6.02
CA PHE A 207 1.78 0.17 -7.08
C PHE A 207 0.89 1.41 -6.94
N ALA A 208 -0.37 1.24 -6.56
CA ALA A 208 -1.29 2.34 -6.33
C ALA A 208 -0.79 3.25 -5.21
N ALA A 209 -0.32 2.67 -4.11
CA ALA A 209 0.29 3.44 -3.01
C ALA A 209 1.52 4.24 -3.49
N TYR A 210 2.42 3.60 -4.24
CA TYR A 210 3.60 4.25 -4.82
C TYR A 210 3.23 5.43 -5.72
N VAL A 211 2.34 5.23 -6.70
CA VAL A 211 1.94 6.28 -7.66
C VAL A 211 1.15 7.40 -6.98
N LEU A 212 0.32 7.08 -5.98
CA LEU A 212 -0.39 8.08 -5.20
C LEU A 212 0.57 9.01 -4.47
N TYR A 213 1.59 8.46 -3.80
CA TYR A 213 2.63 9.28 -3.15
C TYR A 213 3.28 10.23 -4.15
N LEU A 214 3.74 9.72 -5.30
CA LEU A 214 4.38 10.54 -6.32
C LEU A 214 3.47 11.66 -6.83
N ARG A 215 2.17 11.39 -7.01
CA ARG A 215 1.21 12.40 -7.46
C ARG A 215 0.95 13.46 -6.40
N LEU A 216 0.75 13.07 -5.14
CA LEU A 216 0.55 14.00 -4.02
C LEU A 216 1.79 14.86 -3.82
N LYS A 217 2.99 14.27 -3.87
CA LYS A 217 4.27 15.00 -3.77
C LYS A 217 4.44 16.03 -4.88
N GLN A 218 3.96 15.73 -6.09
CA GLN A 218 3.95 16.69 -7.19
C GLN A 218 2.94 17.83 -6.97
N GLN A 219 1.79 17.57 -6.35
CA GLN A 219 0.79 18.59 -6.04
C GLN A 219 1.29 19.55 -4.95
N GLU A 220 1.88 19.02 -3.87
CA GLU A 220 2.51 19.80 -2.80
C GLU A 220 3.51 20.82 -3.35
N LYS A 221 4.45 20.38 -4.20
CA LYS A 221 5.46 21.27 -4.83
C LYS A 221 4.85 22.37 -5.72
N LYS A 222 3.67 22.15 -6.29
CA LYS A 222 3.00 23.17 -7.13
C LYS A 222 2.34 24.24 -6.27
N GLU A 223 1.80 23.86 -5.11
CA GLU A 223 1.22 24.81 -4.15
C GLU A 223 2.33 25.69 -3.54
N ASP A 224 3.47 25.10 -3.17
CA ASP A 224 4.62 25.83 -2.64
C ASP A 224 5.15 26.89 -3.63
N ASN A 225 5.22 26.54 -4.92
CA ASN A 225 5.68 27.46 -5.98
C ASN A 225 4.61 28.50 -6.39
N GLY A 226 3.34 28.28 -6.05
CA GLY A 226 2.23 29.19 -6.34
C GLY A 226 1.98 30.25 -5.27
N SER A 227 2.63 30.14 -4.10
CA SER A 227 2.43 31.02 -2.93
C SER A 227 3.33 32.28 -2.91
N PHE A 228 4.04 32.59 -4.00
CA PHE A 228 4.95 33.75 -4.12
C PHE A 228 4.50 34.83 -5.13
N CYS A 229 3.21 34.86 -5.50
CA CYS A 229 2.64 35.90 -6.37
C CYS A 229 1.64 36.79 -5.62
#